data_AF-A0A378LND7-F1
#
_entry.id   AF-A0A378LND7-F1
#
_cell.length_a   1.000
_cell.length_b   1.000
_cell.length_c   1.000
_cell.angle_alpha   90.00
_cell.angle_beta   90.00
_cell.angle_gamma   90.00
#
_symmetry.space_group_name_H-M   'P 1'
#
loop_
_entity.id
_entity.type
_entity.pdbx_description
1 polymer ?
#
loop_
_entity_poly.entity_id
_entity_poly.type
_entity_poly.pdbx_seq_one_letter_code
_entity_poly.pdbx_strand_id
1 'polypeptide(L)'
;MSFKKGVTTLAGGSFSYHVYLNLNRSSPLRIMDPSYLRLKAYERREKIELLRERIPTGDSLIYRGSEGVDEVLPTMKSGHIGRKPEHSKKSPSHDIVGYIRDNDSKYFLSFSKCIETVKPYTVGLSIIPKKGYIFVTALPKVYTIPQKLLFLNPKMFEQYDKMVINSIPMEEARAYQSIITMTKNNPEITCITGARLKDDWRSEVNKRMHSVIEVCGPGRILSPFMSSNQPAHSREWINPDFCPELVSMDIVFYRDESEYEDMNEKAADMGVSKKGERLLDLRDACAVMYSGQLDTWEAQFVTQETTKVVSVPKTIKPGDTRALLEYFDSLLKANPSVKLRAEHTSSFGL
;
A
#
# COMPACT_ATOMS: atom_id res chain seq x y z
N MET A 1 -25.92 28.05 -9.74
CA MET A 1 -24.67 28.09 -10.53
C MET A 1 -24.20 26.66 -10.74
N SER A 2 -24.12 26.22 -12.00
CA SER A 2 -23.78 24.85 -12.38
C SER A 2 -22.28 24.61 -12.19
N PHE A 3 -21.92 23.69 -11.30
CA PHE A 3 -20.56 23.20 -11.15
C PHE A 3 -20.24 22.28 -12.34
N LYS A 4 -19.42 22.77 -13.28
CA LYS A 4 -18.80 21.92 -14.30
C LYS A 4 -17.89 20.92 -13.60
N LYS A 5 -18.33 19.66 -13.49
CA LYS A 5 -17.49 18.50 -13.12
C LYS A 5 -16.35 18.41 -14.14
N GLY A 6 -15.14 18.79 -13.75
CA GLY A 6 -13.92 18.55 -14.53
C GLY A 6 -13.52 17.09 -14.45
N VAL A 7 -14.22 16.21 -15.17
CA VAL A 7 -13.72 14.88 -15.51
C VAL A 7 -12.93 15.05 -16.80
N THR A 8 -11.61 15.08 -16.71
CA THR A 8 -10.75 15.15 -17.90
C THR A 8 -10.72 13.76 -18.53
N THR A 9 -11.50 13.55 -19.59
CA THR A 9 -11.45 12.34 -20.42
C THR A 9 -10.09 12.28 -21.13
N LEU A 10 -9.38 11.15 -21.02
CA LEU A 10 -8.00 10.98 -21.47
C LEU A 10 -7.95 10.89 -23.02
N ALA A 11 -7.44 11.93 -23.68
CA ALA A 11 -7.13 11.87 -25.10
C ALA A 11 -5.72 11.28 -25.31
N GLY A 12 -5.63 10.02 -25.76
CA GLY A 12 -4.42 9.40 -26.30
C GLY A 12 -3.21 9.36 -25.36
N GLY A 13 -3.21 8.45 -24.38
CA GLY A 13 -2.08 8.17 -23.49
C GLY A 13 -2.49 7.27 -22.32
N SER A 14 -1.53 6.61 -21.67
CA SER A 14 -1.83 5.80 -20.47
C SER A 14 -2.15 6.71 -19.27
N PHE A 15 -2.89 6.20 -18.28
CA PHE A 15 -3.19 6.93 -17.04
C PHE A 15 -1.93 7.56 -16.42
N SER A 16 -0.85 6.78 -16.29
CA SER A 16 0.41 7.26 -15.72
C SER A 16 1.03 8.42 -16.51
N TYR A 17 1.00 8.35 -17.84
CA TYR A 17 1.52 9.39 -18.72
C TYR A 17 0.75 10.70 -18.54
N HIS A 18 -0.58 10.62 -18.47
CA HIS A 18 -1.41 11.81 -18.27
C HIS A 18 -1.16 12.48 -16.93
N VAL A 19 -1.10 11.71 -15.84
CA VAL A 19 -0.79 12.25 -14.51
C VAL A 19 0.61 12.88 -14.52
N TYR A 20 1.61 12.19 -15.08
CA TYR A 20 2.97 12.69 -15.21
C TYR A 20 3.06 14.01 -15.96
N LEU A 21 2.45 14.11 -17.16
CA LEU A 21 2.48 15.34 -17.95
C LEU A 21 1.81 16.52 -17.23
N ASN A 22 0.64 16.28 -16.60
CA ASN A 22 -0.09 17.32 -15.88
C ASN A 22 0.72 17.86 -14.68
N LEU A 23 1.44 16.97 -14.00
CA LEU A 23 2.29 17.35 -12.87
C LEU A 23 3.58 18.02 -13.33
N ASN A 24 4.25 17.49 -14.35
CA ASN A 24 5.53 17.99 -14.82
C ASN A 24 5.42 19.37 -15.51
N ARG A 25 4.27 19.68 -16.12
CA ARG A 25 3.99 21.02 -16.69
C ARG A 25 3.64 22.07 -15.63
N SER A 26 3.23 21.64 -14.44
CA SER A 26 2.97 22.53 -13.31
C SER A 26 4.33 22.92 -12.71
N SER A 27 4.82 24.12 -13.04
CA SER A 27 6.11 24.76 -12.68
C SER A 27 6.77 24.36 -11.33
N PRO A 28 8.11 24.46 -11.21
CA PRO A 28 8.96 23.64 -10.35
C PRO A 28 8.72 23.84 -8.85
N LEU A 29 8.96 22.77 -8.08
CA LEU A 29 9.36 22.70 -6.67
C LEU A 29 9.18 24.02 -5.88
N ARG A 30 7.94 24.50 -5.75
CA ARG A 30 7.66 25.54 -4.77
C ARG A 30 7.68 24.87 -3.41
N ILE A 31 8.69 25.23 -2.61
CA ILE A 31 8.84 24.77 -1.24
C ILE A 31 7.55 25.03 -0.44
N MET A 32 6.82 26.12 -0.76
CA MET A 32 5.54 26.47 -0.16
C MET A 32 4.43 26.60 -1.22
N ASP A 33 3.26 26.01 -0.94
CA ASP A 33 2.04 26.18 -1.74
C ASP A 33 0.95 26.94 -0.95
N PRO A 34 0.65 28.20 -1.28
CA PRO A 34 -0.31 29.00 -0.54
C PRO A 34 -1.78 28.72 -0.92
N SER A 35 -2.08 27.74 -1.77
CA SER A 35 -3.43 27.50 -2.30
C SER A 35 -4.45 27.26 -1.18
N TYR A 36 -4.05 26.55 -0.12
CA TYR A 36 -4.91 26.31 1.03
C TYR A 36 -5.27 27.60 1.77
N LEU A 37 -4.32 28.53 1.89
CA LEU A 37 -4.50 29.81 2.59
C LEU A 37 -5.41 30.78 1.82
N ARG A 38 -5.50 30.60 0.51
CA ARG A 38 -6.37 31.41 -0.36
C ARG A 38 -7.84 31.00 -0.28
N LEU A 39 -8.14 29.82 0.29
CA LEU A 39 -9.51 29.35 0.45
C LEU A 39 -10.20 30.06 1.62
N LYS A 40 -11.43 30.51 1.39
CA LYS A 40 -12.32 30.99 2.45
C LYS A 40 -12.77 29.83 3.33
N ALA A 41 -13.25 30.13 4.54
CA ALA A 41 -13.63 29.09 5.51
C ALA A 41 -14.70 28.11 5.00
N TYR A 42 -15.70 28.59 4.25
CA TYR A 42 -16.73 27.72 3.68
C TYR A 42 -16.16 26.83 2.55
N GLU A 43 -15.28 27.37 1.70
CA GLU A 43 -14.62 26.62 0.61
C GLU A 43 -13.71 25.52 1.16
N ARG A 44 -13.02 25.79 2.28
CA ARG A 44 -12.22 24.77 2.98
C ARG A 44 -13.11 23.61 3.43
N ARG A 45 -14.22 23.93 4.11
CA ARG A 45 -15.17 22.92 4.59
C ARG A 45 -15.71 22.07 3.44
N GLU A 46 -16.18 22.72 2.38
CA GLU A 46 -16.71 22.05 1.18
C GLU A 46 -15.66 21.13 0.54
N LYS A 47 -14.41 21.59 0.39
CA LYS A 47 -13.33 20.77 -0.19
C LYS A 47 -12.83 19.64 0.70
N ILE A 48 -12.96 19.77 2.03
CA ILE A 48 -12.65 18.70 2.98
C ILE A 48 -13.74 17.63 2.91
N GLU A 49 -15.01 18.01 2.87
CA GLU A 49 -16.12 17.06 2.67
C GLU A 49 -16.04 16.40 1.30
N LEU A 50 -15.77 17.15 0.24
CA LEU A 50 -15.55 16.59 -1.09
C LEU A 50 -14.41 15.56 -1.10
N LEU A 51 -13.33 15.79 -0.35
CA LEU A 51 -12.27 14.80 -0.22
C LEU A 51 -12.77 13.52 0.44
N ARG A 52 -13.56 13.63 1.50
CA ARG A 52 -14.15 12.47 2.21
C ARG A 52 -15.09 11.67 1.32
N GLU A 53 -15.91 12.35 0.52
CA GLU A 53 -16.90 11.73 -0.37
C GLU A 53 -16.26 11.08 -1.61
N ARG A 54 -15.13 11.62 -2.10
CA ARG A 54 -14.53 11.16 -3.36
C ARG A 54 -13.45 10.10 -3.21
N ILE A 55 -12.84 9.94 -2.03
CA ILE A 55 -11.86 8.85 -1.85
C ILE A 55 -12.63 7.53 -1.91
N PRO A 56 -12.41 6.71 -2.95
CA PRO A 56 -13.10 5.43 -3.11
C PRO A 56 -12.75 4.50 -1.94
N THR A 57 -13.72 3.69 -1.52
CA THR A 57 -13.58 2.68 -0.47
C THR A 57 -13.85 1.28 -1.02
N GLY A 58 -13.19 0.28 -0.44
CA GLY A 58 -13.42 -1.11 -0.80
C GLY A 58 -12.41 -2.04 -0.16
N ASP A 59 -12.76 -3.32 -0.04
CA ASP A 59 -11.95 -4.33 0.65
C ASP A 59 -10.63 -4.65 -0.04
N SER A 60 -10.53 -4.32 -1.32
CA SER A 60 -9.35 -4.49 -2.15
C SER A 60 -8.55 -3.20 -2.33
N LEU A 61 -8.97 -2.08 -1.72
CA LEU A 61 -8.32 -0.78 -1.87
C LEU A 61 -7.45 -0.43 -0.65
N ILE A 62 -6.29 0.14 -0.93
CA ILE A 62 -5.36 0.67 0.05
C ILE A 62 -4.87 2.05 -0.39
N TYR A 63 -4.40 2.82 0.58
CA TYR A 63 -4.08 4.24 0.40
C TYR A 63 -2.66 4.54 0.77
N ARG A 64 -2.04 5.46 0.05
CA ARG A 64 -0.72 5.99 0.40
C ARG A 64 -0.66 7.48 0.21
N GLY A 65 -0.22 8.18 1.25
CA GLY A 65 -0.01 9.62 1.22
C GLY A 65 1.42 9.91 0.82
N SER A 66 1.60 10.91 -0.04
CA SER A 66 2.90 11.51 -0.33
C SER A 66 2.81 13.02 -0.19
N GLU A 67 3.81 13.60 0.47
CA GLU A 67 4.07 15.03 0.41
C GLU A 67 4.74 15.39 -0.91
N GLY A 68 4.33 16.51 -1.51
CA GLY A 68 4.95 17.04 -2.72
C GLY A 68 4.91 16.07 -3.91
N VAL A 69 5.72 16.35 -4.93
CA VAL A 69 5.71 15.57 -6.18
C VAL A 69 6.73 14.43 -6.22
N ASP A 70 7.55 14.30 -5.17
CA ASP A 70 8.75 13.45 -5.15
C ASP A 70 8.44 11.96 -5.24
N GLU A 71 7.22 11.54 -4.86
CA GLU A 71 6.78 10.16 -5.08
C GLU A 71 5.98 9.96 -6.35
N VAL A 72 5.04 10.87 -6.61
CA VAL A 72 4.07 10.70 -7.69
C VAL A 72 4.77 10.80 -9.03
N LEU A 73 5.72 11.72 -9.23
CA LEU A 73 6.41 11.86 -10.50
C LEU A 73 7.26 10.62 -10.84
N PRO A 74 8.14 10.10 -9.96
CA PRO A 74 8.86 8.86 -10.23
C PRO A 74 7.94 7.66 -10.44
N THR A 75 6.90 7.50 -9.63
CA THR A 75 5.93 6.40 -9.75
C THR A 75 5.25 6.40 -11.12
N MET A 76 4.79 7.58 -11.58
CA MET A 76 4.13 7.71 -12.87
C MET A 76 5.11 7.51 -14.03
N LYS A 77 6.34 8.00 -13.88
CA LYS A 77 7.40 7.84 -14.90
C LYS A 77 7.84 6.40 -15.06
N SER A 78 7.97 5.64 -13.97
CA SER A 78 8.39 4.23 -14.02
C SER A 78 7.24 3.26 -14.28
N GLY A 79 5.99 3.70 -14.12
CA GLY A 79 4.80 2.84 -14.24
C GLY A 79 4.65 1.83 -13.09
N HIS A 80 5.39 1.97 -11.99
CA HIS A 80 5.41 1.02 -10.87
C HIS A 80 5.19 1.76 -9.55
N ILE A 81 4.25 1.27 -8.73
CA ILE A 81 3.78 1.96 -7.51
C ILE A 81 4.92 2.10 -6.49
N GLY A 82 5.18 3.34 -6.04
CA GLY A 82 6.16 3.64 -5.00
C GLY A 82 7.62 3.46 -5.41
N ARG A 83 7.91 3.36 -6.71
CA ARG A 83 9.29 3.31 -7.21
C ARG A 83 9.86 4.73 -7.25
N LYS A 84 10.88 4.99 -6.42
CA LYS A 84 11.67 6.24 -6.44
C LYS A 84 13.18 5.97 -6.50
N PRO A 85 13.98 6.92 -7.00
CA PRO A 85 15.44 6.82 -6.99
C PRO A 85 16.02 6.54 -5.59
N GLU A 86 15.45 7.11 -4.54
CA GLU A 86 15.95 6.99 -3.16
C GLU A 86 15.83 5.56 -2.62
N HIS A 87 14.90 4.74 -3.13
CA HIS A 87 14.78 3.34 -2.71
C HIS A 87 16.03 2.52 -3.03
N SER A 88 16.84 2.93 -4.01
CA SER A 88 18.11 2.24 -4.30
C SER A 88 19.14 2.41 -3.17
N LYS A 89 18.98 3.45 -2.33
CA LYS A 89 19.87 3.75 -1.20
C LYS A 89 19.50 3.01 0.09
N LYS A 90 18.27 2.47 0.17
CA LYS A 90 17.79 1.73 1.34
C LYS A 90 18.48 0.38 1.50
N SER A 91 18.49 -0.15 2.72
CA SER A 91 19.10 -1.44 3.02
C SER A 91 18.36 -2.60 2.33
N PRO A 92 19.08 -3.63 1.83
CA PRO A 92 18.48 -4.85 1.28
C PRO A 92 18.06 -5.81 2.41
N SER A 93 17.09 -5.39 3.22
CA SER A 93 16.66 -6.13 4.43
C SER A 93 15.19 -6.54 4.37
N HIS A 94 14.91 -7.74 4.87
CA HIS A 94 13.56 -8.23 5.16
C HIS A 94 13.21 -8.16 6.66
N ASP A 95 13.97 -7.41 7.46
CA ASP A 95 13.63 -7.13 8.85
C ASP A 95 12.42 -6.19 8.94
N ILE A 96 11.24 -6.80 9.07
CA ILE A 96 9.97 -6.08 9.18
C ILE A 96 9.89 -5.27 10.48
N VAL A 97 10.53 -5.72 11.56
CA VAL A 97 10.48 -5.03 12.86
C VAL A 97 11.33 -3.77 12.81
N GLY A 98 12.56 -3.86 12.29
CA GLY A 98 13.39 -2.69 12.00
C GLY A 98 12.73 -1.73 11.01
N TYR A 99 12.06 -2.25 9.97
CA TYR A 99 11.35 -1.41 9.01
C TYR A 99 10.23 -0.57 9.62
N ILE A 100 9.46 -1.11 10.57
CA ILE A 100 8.40 -0.36 11.26
C ILE A 100 8.97 0.85 12.01
N ARG A 101 10.20 0.75 12.52
CA ARG A 101 10.88 1.84 13.22
C ARG A 101 11.51 2.84 12.25
N ASP A 102 12.36 2.35 11.37
CA ASP A 102 13.31 3.18 10.63
C ASP A 102 12.90 3.42 9.18
N ASN A 103 11.89 2.69 8.68
CA ASN A 103 11.46 2.69 7.28
C ASN A 103 12.62 2.41 6.30
N ASP A 104 13.64 1.66 6.74
CA ASP A 104 14.82 1.34 5.93
C ASP A 104 14.76 -0.09 5.37
N SER A 105 14.05 -0.23 4.25
CA SER A 105 14.13 -1.42 3.41
C SER A 105 13.82 -1.06 1.95
N LYS A 106 14.62 -1.57 1.02
CA LYS A 106 14.32 -1.47 -0.42
C LYS A 106 13.23 -2.46 -0.86
N TYR A 107 12.94 -3.47 -0.04
CA TYR A 107 11.95 -4.51 -0.31
C TYR A 107 10.58 -4.18 0.25
N PHE A 108 10.43 -3.17 1.12
CA PHE A 108 9.17 -2.82 1.75
C PHE A 108 8.63 -1.46 1.33
N LEU A 109 7.30 -1.38 1.26
CA LEU A 109 6.56 -0.15 0.99
C LEU A 109 5.24 -0.12 1.79
N SER A 110 5.10 0.81 2.72
CA SER A 110 3.88 0.97 3.52
C SER A 110 2.70 1.57 2.77
N PHE A 111 1.50 1.07 3.06
CA PHE A 111 0.21 1.65 2.72
C PHE A 111 -0.69 1.61 3.95
N SER A 112 -1.82 2.31 3.92
CA SER A 112 -2.86 2.21 4.95
C SER A 112 -4.13 1.61 4.37
N LYS A 113 -4.87 0.83 5.17
CA LYS A 113 -6.26 0.45 4.86
C LYS A 113 -7.27 1.53 5.27
N CYS A 114 -6.83 2.54 6.02
CA CYS A 114 -7.70 3.57 6.58
C CYS A 114 -7.46 4.93 5.90
N ILE A 115 -8.52 5.50 5.34
CA ILE A 115 -8.49 6.83 4.71
C ILE A 115 -8.15 7.92 5.73
N GLU A 116 -8.64 7.84 6.96
CA GLU A 116 -8.33 8.87 7.96
C GLU A 116 -6.84 8.85 8.34
N THR A 117 -6.22 7.68 8.34
CA THR A 117 -4.79 7.54 8.62
C THR A 117 -3.92 8.04 7.46
N VAL A 118 -4.39 8.05 6.21
CA VAL A 118 -3.57 8.52 5.08
C VAL A 118 -3.43 10.04 5.03
N LYS A 119 -4.44 10.79 5.52
CA LYS A 119 -4.49 12.26 5.41
C LYS A 119 -3.27 12.96 6.03
N PRO A 120 -2.81 12.63 7.26
CA PRO A 120 -1.61 13.24 7.83
C PRO A 120 -0.35 13.06 6.97
N TYR A 121 -0.19 11.92 6.30
CA TYR A 121 1.00 11.62 5.47
C TYR A 121 1.04 12.37 4.14
N THR A 122 -0.02 13.08 3.78
CA THR A 122 -0.04 13.90 2.55
C THR A 122 0.54 15.30 2.78
N VAL A 123 0.05 16.00 3.81
CA VAL A 123 0.38 17.42 4.08
C VAL A 123 0.42 17.74 5.58
N GLY A 124 -0.02 16.83 6.45
CA GLY A 124 -0.13 17.07 7.90
C GLY A 124 1.20 16.98 8.65
N LEU A 125 2.22 16.36 8.03
CA LEU A 125 3.59 16.35 8.54
C LEU A 125 4.39 17.58 8.13
N SER A 126 4.01 18.25 7.04
CA SER A 126 4.72 19.41 6.52
C SER A 126 4.66 20.59 7.49
N ILE A 127 5.80 21.25 7.74
CA ILE A 127 5.83 22.46 8.58
C ILE A 127 5.07 23.60 7.89
N ILE A 128 5.26 23.77 6.59
CA ILE A 128 4.69 24.86 5.79
C ILE A 128 3.53 24.37 4.91
N PRO A 129 2.64 25.27 4.46
CA PRO A 129 1.59 24.93 3.50
C PRO A 129 2.15 24.25 2.25
N LYS A 130 1.59 23.10 1.88
CA LYS A 130 2.05 22.27 0.77
C LYS A 130 0.91 21.54 0.07
N LYS A 131 1.23 21.06 -1.13
CA LYS A 131 0.46 20.03 -1.82
C LYS A 131 0.93 18.65 -1.43
N GLY A 132 -0.01 17.71 -1.38
CA GLY A 132 0.24 16.30 -1.23
C GLY A 132 -0.63 15.50 -2.20
N TYR A 133 -0.38 14.20 -2.25
CA TYR A 133 -1.09 13.28 -3.11
C TYR A 133 -1.51 12.05 -2.32
N ILE A 134 -2.73 11.59 -2.55
CA ILE A 134 -3.22 10.30 -2.10
C ILE A 134 -3.23 9.38 -3.30
N PHE A 135 -2.50 8.27 -3.22
CA PHE A 135 -2.69 7.15 -4.14
C PHE A 135 -3.76 6.25 -3.59
N VAL A 136 -4.71 5.89 -4.44
CA VAL A 136 -5.65 4.81 -4.21
C VAL A 136 -5.21 3.66 -5.10
N THR A 137 -4.88 2.53 -4.50
CA THR A 137 -4.36 1.37 -5.23
C THR A 137 -5.09 0.10 -4.81
N ALA A 138 -5.04 -0.92 -5.67
CA ALA A 138 -5.39 -2.27 -5.26
C ALA A 138 -4.41 -2.78 -4.17
N LEU A 139 -4.78 -3.87 -3.50
CA LEU A 139 -3.85 -4.67 -2.71
C LEU A 139 -2.66 -5.11 -3.58
N PRO A 140 -1.43 -5.13 -3.04
CA PRO A 140 -0.27 -5.57 -3.81
C PRO A 140 -0.27 -7.09 -3.99
N LYS A 141 0.54 -7.60 -4.93
CA LYS A 141 0.71 -9.05 -5.12
C LYS A 141 1.14 -9.78 -3.84
N VAL A 142 1.99 -9.14 -3.04
CA VAL A 142 2.51 -9.68 -1.78
C VAL A 142 2.51 -8.58 -0.71
N TYR A 143 2.02 -8.90 0.49
CA TYR A 143 2.06 -8.01 1.64
C TYR A 143 2.20 -8.75 2.96
N THR A 144 2.41 -7.98 4.02
CA THR A 144 2.17 -8.41 5.40
C THR A 144 1.46 -7.31 6.19
N ILE A 145 0.87 -7.68 7.32
CA ILE A 145 0.24 -6.73 8.25
C ILE A 145 1.06 -6.73 9.56
N PRO A 146 1.79 -5.66 9.88
CA PRO A 146 2.58 -5.55 11.11
C PRO A 146 1.83 -5.92 12.40
N GLN A 147 0.61 -5.43 12.57
CA GLN A 147 -0.23 -5.77 13.73
C GLN A 147 -0.48 -7.28 13.83
N LYS A 148 -0.81 -7.93 12.71
CA LYS A 148 -0.99 -9.39 12.65
C LYS A 148 0.29 -10.10 13.08
N LEU A 149 1.44 -9.68 12.56
CA LEU A 149 2.74 -10.26 12.93
C LEU A 149 3.02 -10.13 14.43
N LEU A 150 2.71 -8.98 15.04
CA LEU A 150 2.86 -8.79 16.49
C LEU A 150 1.98 -9.76 17.28
N PHE A 151 0.74 -9.99 16.86
CA PHE A 151 -0.12 -10.94 17.53
C PHE A 151 0.36 -12.38 17.35
N LEU A 152 0.81 -12.76 16.16
CA LEU A 152 1.28 -14.12 15.88
C LEU A 152 2.63 -14.41 16.54
N ASN A 153 3.56 -13.45 16.57
CA ASN A 153 4.90 -13.61 17.10
C ASN A 153 5.32 -12.40 17.97
N PRO A 154 4.78 -12.26 19.20
CA PRO A 154 5.14 -11.15 20.08
C PRO A 154 6.62 -11.21 20.52
N LYS A 155 7.19 -12.42 20.64
CA LYS A 155 8.59 -12.64 21.05
C LYS A 155 9.57 -11.92 20.12
N MET A 156 9.33 -11.94 18.82
CA MET A 156 10.17 -11.24 17.83
C MET A 156 10.26 -9.72 18.11
N PHE A 157 9.15 -9.09 18.51
CA PHE A 157 9.10 -7.66 18.81
C PHE A 157 9.70 -7.35 20.20
N GLU A 158 9.45 -8.20 21.19
CA GLU A 158 10.05 -8.08 22.53
C GLU A 158 11.57 -8.18 22.49
N GLN A 159 12.10 -9.10 21.68
CA GLN A 159 13.54 -9.26 21.50
C GLN A 159 14.17 -8.03 20.83
N TYR A 160 13.49 -7.46 19.84
CA TYR A 160 13.92 -6.20 19.23
C TYR A 160 13.94 -5.07 20.26
N ASP A 161 12.86 -4.91 21.05
CA ASP A 161 12.82 -3.89 22.11
C ASP A 161 13.99 -4.05 23.10
N LYS A 162 14.23 -5.28 23.58
CA LYS A 162 15.35 -5.59 24.49
C LYS A 162 16.70 -5.23 23.87
N MET A 163 16.91 -5.60 22.60
CA MET A 163 18.16 -5.32 21.89
C MET A 163 18.42 -3.81 21.81
N VAL A 164 17.41 -3.03 21.41
CA VAL A 164 17.58 -1.57 21.26
C VAL A 164 17.76 -0.90 22.61
N ILE A 165 16.97 -1.25 23.63
CA ILE A 165 17.10 -0.70 24.99
C ILE A 165 18.52 -0.94 25.54
N ASN A 166 19.07 -2.14 25.35
CA ASN A 166 20.43 -2.47 25.80
C ASN A 166 21.53 -1.73 25.03
N SER A 167 21.21 -1.18 23.85
CA SER A 167 22.15 -0.43 23.01
C SER A 167 22.09 1.09 23.22
N ILE A 168 21.06 1.60 23.92
CA ILE A 168 20.86 3.04 24.12
C ILE A 168 21.68 3.53 25.34
N PRO A 169 22.50 4.59 25.21
CA PRO A 169 23.13 5.23 26.35
C PRO A 169 22.10 5.65 27.40
N MET A 170 22.41 5.47 28.68
CA MET A 170 21.46 5.62 29.80
C MET A 170 20.78 7.01 29.86
N GLU A 171 21.42 8.04 29.29
CA GLU A 171 20.92 9.41 29.20
C GLU A 171 19.83 9.60 28.11
N GLU A 172 19.79 8.74 27.08
CA GLU A 172 18.87 8.80 25.94
C GLU A 172 17.65 7.84 26.09
N ALA A 173 17.67 6.95 27.08
CA ALA A 173 16.65 5.92 27.28
C ALA A 173 15.23 6.47 27.48
N ARG A 174 15.09 7.72 27.95
CA ARG A 174 13.78 8.38 28.17
C ARG A 174 13.03 8.71 26.87
N ALA A 175 13.71 8.77 25.73
CA ALA A 175 13.09 9.03 24.43
C ALA A 175 12.69 7.74 23.69
N TYR A 176 12.96 6.57 24.27
CA TYR A 176 12.68 5.30 23.61
C TYR A 176 11.18 5.02 23.48
N GLN A 177 10.71 4.90 22.25
CA GLN A 177 9.38 4.36 21.96
C GLN A 177 9.47 2.86 21.69
N SER A 178 8.69 2.06 22.42
CA SER A 178 8.62 0.60 22.24
C SER A 178 8.06 0.24 20.85
N ILE A 179 8.72 -0.69 20.16
CA ILE A 179 8.29 -1.19 18.85
C ILE A 179 6.95 -1.93 18.93
N ILE A 180 6.65 -2.55 20.08
CA ILE A 180 5.35 -3.16 20.34
C ILE A 180 4.27 -2.08 20.34
N THR A 181 4.51 -0.95 21.02
CA THR A 181 3.54 0.16 21.07
C THR A 181 3.36 0.81 19.70
N MET A 182 4.46 1.03 18.97
CA MET A 182 4.41 1.54 17.59
C MET A 182 3.60 0.60 16.69
N THR A 183 3.88 -0.70 16.75
CA THR A 183 3.22 -1.70 15.91
C THR A 183 1.73 -1.87 16.25
N LYS A 184 1.35 -1.86 17.54
CA LYS A 184 -0.06 -1.88 17.95
C LYS A 184 -0.84 -0.71 17.38
N ASN A 185 -0.22 0.47 17.28
CA ASN A 185 -0.85 1.67 16.76
C ASN A 185 -0.58 1.89 15.26
N ASN A 186 -0.03 0.89 14.56
CA ASN A 186 0.27 0.97 13.14
C ASN A 186 -0.81 0.23 12.31
N PRO A 187 -1.80 0.93 11.73
CA PRO A 187 -2.83 0.32 10.88
C PRO A 187 -2.35 0.08 9.45
N GLU A 188 -1.04 0.16 9.20
CA GLU A 188 -0.47 -0.04 7.87
C GLU A 188 -0.46 -1.50 7.44
N ILE A 189 -0.38 -1.65 6.12
CA ILE A 189 -0.06 -2.87 5.40
C ILE A 189 1.27 -2.62 4.70
N THR A 190 2.19 -3.57 4.80
CA THR A 190 3.51 -3.47 4.19
C THR A 190 3.54 -4.30 2.93
N CYS A 191 3.59 -3.64 1.77
CA CYS A 191 3.82 -4.29 0.48
C CYS A 191 5.25 -4.84 0.40
N ILE A 192 5.38 -6.07 -0.09
CA ILE A 192 6.68 -6.70 -0.37
C ILE A 192 6.96 -6.54 -1.86
N THR A 193 7.99 -5.77 -2.16
CA THR A 193 8.36 -5.34 -3.51
C THR A 193 9.47 -6.18 -4.14
N GLY A 194 9.98 -7.19 -3.43
CA GLY A 194 11.00 -8.12 -3.92
C GLY A 194 11.61 -8.98 -2.82
N ALA A 195 12.31 -10.05 -3.21
CA ALA A 195 13.12 -10.88 -2.32
C ALA A 195 14.62 -10.82 -2.63
N ARG A 196 15.00 -10.42 -3.85
CA ARG A 196 16.37 -10.29 -4.34
C ARG A 196 16.58 -8.91 -4.95
N LEU A 197 17.84 -8.50 -5.06
CA LEU A 197 18.21 -7.14 -5.54
C LEU A 197 17.66 -6.80 -6.94
N LYS A 198 17.42 -7.79 -7.79
CA LYS A 198 16.92 -7.62 -9.15
C LYS A 198 15.38 -7.68 -9.25
N ASP A 199 14.70 -8.03 -8.16
CA ASP A 199 13.26 -8.19 -8.18
C ASP A 199 12.55 -6.84 -8.19
N ASP A 200 11.44 -6.77 -8.91
CA ASP A 200 10.47 -5.69 -8.78
C ASP A 200 9.06 -6.29 -8.84
N TRP A 201 8.50 -6.58 -7.66
CA TRP A 201 7.15 -7.14 -7.51
C TRP A 201 6.07 -6.05 -7.38
N ARG A 202 6.45 -4.78 -7.60
CA ARG A 202 5.51 -3.65 -7.52
C ARG A 202 4.41 -3.80 -8.55
N SER A 203 3.20 -3.46 -8.14
CA SER A 203 2.05 -3.39 -9.01
C SER A 203 2.20 -2.32 -10.10
N GLU A 204 1.66 -2.59 -11.28
CA GLU A 204 1.66 -1.69 -12.43
C GLU A 204 0.66 -0.54 -12.22
N VAL A 205 1.10 0.71 -12.39
CA VAL A 205 0.27 1.90 -12.15
C VAL A 205 -0.97 1.92 -13.06
N ASN A 206 -0.81 1.66 -14.36
CA ASN A 206 -1.91 1.78 -15.33
C ASN A 206 -3.03 0.76 -15.12
N LYS A 207 -2.79 -0.33 -14.37
CA LYS A 207 -3.81 -1.33 -14.07
C LYS A 207 -4.25 -1.30 -12.61
N ARG A 208 -3.33 -1.07 -11.68
CA ARG A 208 -3.56 -1.29 -10.23
C ARG A 208 -3.73 -0.02 -9.43
N MET A 209 -3.48 1.14 -10.01
CA MET A 209 -3.83 2.41 -9.39
C MET A 209 -5.24 2.79 -9.82
N HIS A 210 -6.14 2.98 -8.85
CA HIS A 210 -7.51 3.42 -9.10
C HIS A 210 -7.55 4.92 -9.38
N SER A 211 -6.92 5.72 -8.51
CA SER A 211 -6.87 7.17 -8.67
C SER A 211 -5.68 7.79 -7.96
N VAL A 212 -5.35 9.01 -8.40
CA VAL A 212 -4.47 9.93 -7.67
C VAL A 212 -5.27 11.16 -7.32
N ILE A 213 -5.26 11.53 -6.05
CA ILE A 213 -5.99 12.71 -5.56
C ILE A 213 -4.96 13.71 -5.04
N GLU A 214 -4.89 14.87 -5.69
CA GLU A 214 -4.10 16.00 -5.20
C GLU A 214 -4.88 16.72 -4.11
N VAL A 215 -4.21 16.97 -3.00
CA VAL A 215 -4.72 17.74 -1.87
C VAL A 215 -3.80 18.90 -1.55
N CYS A 216 -4.33 19.89 -0.86
CA CYS A 216 -3.53 20.97 -0.27
C CYS A 216 -3.82 21.05 1.22
N GLY A 217 -2.80 21.42 2.02
CA GLY A 217 -2.93 21.55 3.46
C GLY A 217 -2.29 22.82 4.00
N PRO A 218 -2.65 23.22 5.23
CA PRO A 218 -2.15 24.43 5.85
C PRO A 218 -0.72 24.30 6.40
N GLY A 219 -0.20 23.09 6.56
CA GLY A 219 1.04 22.82 7.28
C GLY A 219 0.92 23.03 8.80
N ARG A 220 1.93 22.59 9.55
CA ARG A 220 1.97 22.66 11.02
C ARG A 220 2.21 24.06 11.58
N ILE A 221 2.77 24.98 10.80
CA ILE A 221 2.98 26.38 11.20
C ILE A 221 1.66 27.08 11.56
N LEU A 222 0.54 26.59 11.02
CA LEU A 222 -0.79 27.10 11.31
C LEU A 222 -1.59 26.20 12.27
N SER A 223 -0.96 25.18 12.87
CA SER A 223 -1.61 24.29 13.82
C SER A 223 -2.29 24.98 15.02
N PRO A 224 -1.84 26.16 15.51
CA PRO A 224 -2.57 26.89 16.55
C PRO A 224 -3.91 27.48 16.10
N PHE A 225 -4.10 27.69 14.79
CA PHE A 225 -5.29 28.35 14.24
C PHE A 225 -6.22 27.39 13.49
N MET A 226 -5.69 26.26 13.02
CA MET A 226 -6.45 25.26 12.26
C MET A 226 -5.75 23.90 12.29
N SER A 227 -6.52 22.82 12.11
CA SER A 227 -5.95 21.47 12.07
C SER A 227 -5.06 21.26 10.85
N SER A 228 -3.82 20.81 11.05
CA SER A 228 -2.93 20.39 9.97
C SER A 228 -3.36 19.10 9.29
N ASN A 229 -4.28 18.34 9.91
CA ASN A 229 -4.74 17.03 9.44
C ASN A 229 -6.05 17.11 8.64
N GLN A 230 -6.40 18.30 8.13
CA GLN A 230 -7.57 18.53 7.28
C GLN A 230 -7.15 18.96 5.87
N PRO A 231 -6.58 18.03 5.06
CA PRO A 231 -6.31 18.32 3.66
C PRO A 231 -7.60 18.65 2.91
N ALA A 232 -7.55 19.67 2.06
CA ALA A 232 -8.64 20.03 1.15
C ALA A 232 -8.37 19.47 -0.24
N HIS A 233 -9.40 18.89 -0.87
CA HIS A 233 -9.33 18.40 -2.25
C HIS A 233 -8.93 19.53 -3.21
N SER A 234 -7.95 19.25 -4.08
CA SER A 234 -7.53 20.13 -5.17
C SER A 234 -8.04 19.60 -6.51
N ARG A 235 -7.56 18.42 -6.92
CA ARG A 235 -7.91 17.77 -8.18
C ARG A 235 -7.73 16.25 -8.06
N GLU A 236 -8.31 15.52 -9.01
CA GLU A 236 -8.29 14.07 -9.03
C GLU A 236 -8.08 13.56 -10.46
N TRP A 237 -7.33 12.47 -10.61
CA TRP A 237 -7.26 11.67 -11.82
C TRP A 237 -7.76 10.26 -11.50
N ILE A 238 -8.71 9.78 -12.28
CA ILE A 238 -9.30 8.45 -12.16
C ILE A 238 -8.76 7.60 -13.31
N ASN A 239 -8.30 6.40 -13.00
CA ASN A 239 -7.84 5.44 -13.98
C ASN A 239 -9.03 4.62 -14.52
N PRO A 240 -9.41 4.78 -15.80
CA PRO A 240 -10.51 4.00 -16.39
C PRO A 240 -10.15 2.51 -16.54
N ASP A 241 -8.86 2.18 -16.60
CA ASP A 241 -8.36 0.82 -16.81
C ASP A 241 -8.05 0.10 -15.48
N PHE A 242 -8.53 0.64 -14.36
CA PHE A 242 -8.32 0.04 -13.06
C PHE A 242 -8.93 -1.36 -12.98
N CYS A 243 -8.11 -2.32 -12.61
CA CYS A 243 -8.48 -3.70 -12.32
C CYS A 243 -7.66 -4.16 -11.12
N PRO A 244 -8.28 -4.62 -10.02
CA PRO A 244 -7.57 -5.20 -8.88
C PRO A 244 -6.64 -6.37 -9.28
N GLU A 245 -5.69 -6.69 -8.40
CA GLU A 245 -4.93 -7.94 -8.53
C GLU A 245 -5.88 -9.13 -8.41
N LEU A 246 -5.65 -10.21 -9.17
CA LEU A 246 -6.44 -11.44 -9.03
C LEU A 246 -6.20 -12.11 -7.67
N VAL A 247 -4.93 -12.15 -7.27
CA VAL A 247 -4.46 -12.81 -6.04
C VAL A 247 -3.54 -11.86 -5.28
N SER A 248 -3.67 -11.84 -3.97
CA SER A 248 -2.77 -11.14 -3.07
C SER A 248 -2.39 -12.03 -1.90
N MET A 249 -1.08 -12.24 -1.72
CA MET A 249 -0.52 -13.13 -0.70
C MET A 249 -0.19 -12.35 0.57
N ASP A 250 -0.82 -12.74 1.68
CA ASP A 250 -0.53 -12.19 3.01
C ASP A 250 0.47 -13.09 3.75
N ILE A 251 1.75 -12.73 3.66
CA ILE A 251 2.84 -13.53 4.18
C ILE A 251 3.19 -13.18 5.63
N VAL A 252 3.91 -14.09 6.29
CA VAL A 252 4.53 -13.85 7.59
C VAL A 252 6.05 -13.87 7.54
N PHE A 253 6.66 -13.23 8.54
CA PHE A 253 8.10 -13.21 8.77
C PHE A 253 8.40 -13.80 10.14
N TYR A 254 9.47 -14.58 10.21
CA TYR A 254 9.93 -15.29 11.40
C TYR A 254 11.43 -15.54 11.29
N ARG A 255 12.09 -15.90 12.39
CA ARG A 255 13.55 -16.11 12.44
C ARG A 255 13.98 -17.55 12.21
N ASP A 256 13.20 -18.49 12.71
CA ASP A 256 13.46 -19.93 12.59
C ASP A 256 12.15 -20.73 12.48
N GLU A 257 12.27 -22.00 12.11
CA GLU A 257 11.10 -22.86 11.91
C GLU A 257 10.29 -23.09 13.21
N SER A 258 10.89 -22.96 14.40
CA SER A 258 10.14 -23.05 15.66
C SER A 258 9.19 -21.87 15.82
N GLU A 259 9.67 -20.65 15.52
CA GLU A 259 8.79 -19.48 15.49
C GLU A 259 7.68 -19.63 14.43
N TYR A 260 7.99 -20.22 13.28
CA TYR A 260 6.99 -20.44 12.24
C TYR A 260 5.89 -21.41 12.69
N GLU A 261 6.23 -22.53 13.34
CA GLU A 261 5.23 -23.46 13.88
C GLU A 261 4.41 -22.82 15.01
N ASP A 262 5.04 -22.11 15.96
CA ASP A 262 4.36 -21.33 17.00
C ASP A 262 3.32 -20.36 16.38
N MET A 263 3.71 -19.66 15.30
CA MET A 263 2.82 -18.74 14.59
C MET A 263 1.65 -19.46 13.91
N ASN A 264 1.87 -20.65 13.34
CA ASN A 264 0.83 -21.44 12.70
C ASN A 264 -0.21 -21.97 13.71
N GLU A 265 0.25 -22.46 14.86
CA GLU A 265 -0.63 -22.87 15.96
C GLU A 265 -1.47 -21.70 16.44
N LYS A 266 -0.82 -20.57 16.73
CA LYS A 266 -1.51 -19.36 17.18
C LYS A 266 -2.48 -18.80 16.15
N ALA A 267 -2.15 -18.86 14.86
CA ALA A 267 -3.06 -18.44 13.80
C ALA A 267 -4.33 -19.31 13.75
N ALA A 268 -4.21 -20.62 13.99
CA ALA A 268 -5.36 -21.51 14.08
C ALA A 268 -6.21 -21.18 15.32
N ASP A 269 -5.58 -20.96 16.48
CA ASP A 269 -6.27 -20.61 17.73
C ASP A 269 -7.02 -19.27 17.63
N MET A 270 -6.44 -18.30 16.91
CA MET A 270 -7.04 -16.99 16.66
C MET A 270 -8.09 -17.00 15.54
N GLY A 271 -8.29 -18.12 14.84
CA GLY A 271 -9.19 -18.22 13.68
C GLY A 271 -8.70 -17.44 12.44
N VAL A 272 -7.41 -17.09 12.39
CA VAL A 272 -6.78 -16.45 11.22
C VAL A 272 -6.56 -17.48 10.10
N SER A 273 -6.25 -18.73 10.47
CA SER A 273 -6.18 -19.87 9.56
C SER A 273 -7.09 -21.00 10.05
N LYS A 274 -7.52 -21.89 9.14
CA LYS A 274 -8.29 -23.07 9.56
C LYS A 274 -7.37 -24.16 10.09
N LYS A 275 -7.92 -25.06 10.90
CA LYS A 275 -7.22 -26.28 11.32
C LYS A 275 -6.82 -27.09 10.07
N GLY A 276 -5.55 -27.48 10.00
CA GLY A 276 -5.01 -28.19 8.83
C GLY A 276 -4.43 -27.27 7.75
N GLU A 277 -4.43 -25.95 7.95
CA GLU A 277 -3.73 -24.98 7.11
C GLU A 277 -2.46 -24.44 7.77
N ARG A 278 -1.58 -23.84 6.97
CA ARG A 278 -0.42 -23.04 7.38
C ARG A 278 -0.46 -21.65 6.75
N LEU A 279 0.17 -20.69 7.41
CA LEU A 279 0.41 -19.34 6.91
C LEU A 279 1.38 -19.36 5.73
N LEU A 280 1.28 -18.39 4.82
CA LEU A 280 2.27 -18.22 3.76
C LEU A 280 3.51 -17.49 4.26
N ASP A 281 4.67 -17.79 3.69
CA ASP A 281 5.92 -17.11 3.97
C ASP A 281 6.58 -16.53 2.70
N LEU A 282 7.77 -15.96 2.85
CA LEU A 282 8.51 -15.37 1.72
C LEU A 282 8.93 -16.43 0.67
N ARG A 283 9.09 -17.70 1.04
CA ARG A 283 9.42 -18.80 0.13
C ARG A 283 8.24 -19.11 -0.78
N ASP A 284 7.03 -19.12 -0.24
CA ASP A 284 5.79 -19.24 -1.03
C ASP A 284 5.64 -18.08 -2.00
N ALA A 285 5.84 -16.85 -1.52
CA ALA A 285 5.78 -15.66 -2.38
C ALA A 285 6.81 -15.75 -3.52
N CYS A 286 8.06 -16.13 -3.22
CA CYS A 286 9.08 -16.35 -4.25
C CYS A 286 8.65 -17.39 -5.28
N ALA A 287 8.15 -18.55 -4.83
CA ALA A 287 7.71 -19.63 -5.70
C ALA A 287 6.63 -19.17 -6.69
N VAL A 288 5.62 -18.46 -6.20
CA VAL A 288 4.54 -17.94 -7.04
C VAL A 288 5.04 -16.81 -7.95
N MET A 289 5.77 -15.83 -7.41
CA MET A 289 6.24 -14.67 -8.17
C MET A 289 7.20 -15.04 -9.30
N TYR A 290 8.07 -16.04 -9.09
CA TYR A 290 9.03 -16.48 -10.12
C TYR A 290 8.44 -17.46 -11.15
N SER A 291 7.22 -17.95 -10.94
CA SER A 291 6.59 -18.90 -11.87
C SER A 291 6.09 -18.24 -13.16
N GLY A 292 5.85 -16.92 -13.17
CA GLY A 292 5.15 -16.22 -14.25
C GLY A 292 3.65 -16.55 -14.37
N GLN A 293 3.11 -17.37 -13.47
CA GLN A 293 1.72 -17.83 -13.54
C GLN A 293 0.72 -16.71 -13.24
N LEU A 294 1.07 -15.75 -12.39
CA LEU A 294 0.20 -14.59 -12.10
C LEU A 294 -0.09 -13.79 -13.37
N ASP A 295 0.93 -13.50 -14.18
CA ASP A 295 0.76 -12.75 -15.43
C ASP A 295 -0.06 -13.55 -16.45
N THR A 296 0.08 -14.88 -16.44
CA THR A 296 -0.72 -15.79 -17.27
C THR A 296 -2.21 -15.75 -16.88
N TRP A 297 -2.51 -15.79 -15.57
CA TRP A 297 -3.90 -15.65 -15.10
C TRP A 297 -4.47 -14.26 -15.39
N GLU A 298 -3.68 -13.19 -15.21
CA GLU A 298 -4.13 -11.81 -15.49
C GLU A 298 -4.44 -11.54 -16.98
N ALA A 299 -3.80 -12.28 -17.88
CA ALA A 299 -4.11 -12.23 -19.31
C ALA A 299 -5.47 -12.86 -19.62
N GLN A 300 -5.90 -13.86 -18.84
CA GLN A 300 -7.11 -14.65 -19.07
C GLN A 300 -8.31 -14.14 -18.27
N PHE A 301 -8.08 -13.68 -17.05
CA PHE A 301 -9.10 -13.37 -16.08
C PHE A 301 -9.07 -11.91 -15.63
N VAL A 302 -10.23 -11.43 -15.20
CA VAL A 302 -10.43 -10.14 -14.53
C VAL A 302 -11.26 -10.36 -13.27
N THR A 303 -11.14 -9.46 -12.30
CA THR A 303 -11.92 -9.52 -11.07
C THR A 303 -12.34 -8.12 -10.63
N GLN A 304 -13.44 -8.05 -9.88
CA GLN A 304 -13.84 -6.84 -9.15
C GLN A 304 -13.20 -6.77 -7.76
N GLU A 305 -12.74 -7.90 -7.23
CA GLU A 305 -12.15 -8.01 -5.90
C GLU A 305 -10.94 -8.94 -5.89
N THR A 306 -9.91 -8.56 -5.14
CA THR A 306 -8.70 -9.35 -5.01
C THR A 306 -8.92 -10.55 -4.09
N THR A 307 -8.58 -11.74 -4.59
CA THR A 307 -8.56 -12.97 -3.78
C THR A 307 -7.38 -12.90 -2.81
N LYS A 308 -7.67 -12.73 -1.52
CA LYS A 308 -6.65 -12.70 -0.45
C LYS A 308 -6.31 -14.13 -0.04
N VAL A 309 -5.05 -14.50 -0.12
CA VAL A 309 -4.56 -15.81 0.34
C VAL A 309 -3.72 -15.58 1.60
N VAL A 310 -4.27 -16.01 2.74
CA VAL A 310 -3.64 -15.86 4.07
C VAL A 310 -3.04 -17.18 4.56
N SER A 311 -3.60 -18.30 4.10
CA SER A 311 -3.19 -19.65 4.45
C SER A 311 -3.41 -20.64 3.30
N VAL A 312 -2.70 -21.76 3.37
CA VAL A 312 -2.78 -22.90 2.44
C VAL A 312 -2.81 -24.22 3.22
N PRO A 313 -3.31 -25.33 2.66
CA PRO A 313 -3.24 -26.63 3.32
C PRO A 313 -1.82 -26.99 3.80
N LYS A 314 -1.68 -27.53 5.02
CA LYS A 314 -0.37 -27.93 5.59
C LYS A 314 0.38 -28.96 4.73
N THR A 315 -0.32 -29.69 3.87
CA THR A 315 0.28 -30.65 2.92
C THR A 315 1.13 -29.97 1.84
N ILE A 316 0.85 -28.70 1.52
CA ILE A 316 1.65 -27.91 0.59
C ILE A 316 2.87 -27.40 1.35
N LYS A 317 4.09 -27.84 1.02
CA LYS A 317 5.29 -27.38 1.73
C LYS A 317 5.65 -25.92 1.36
N PRO A 318 6.32 -25.17 2.24
CA PRO A 318 6.81 -23.83 1.91
C PRO A 318 7.63 -23.82 0.61
N GLY A 319 7.25 -22.97 -0.33
CA GLY A 319 7.92 -22.84 -1.63
C GLY A 319 7.63 -23.95 -2.64
N ASP A 320 6.71 -24.89 -2.36
CA ASP A 320 6.26 -25.90 -3.33
C ASP A 320 5.45 -25.23 -4.45
N THR A 321 6.15 -24.83 -5.51
CA THR A 321 5.59 -24.02 -6.59
C THR A 321 4.38 -24.70 -7.23
N ARG A 322 4.47 -25.98 -7.57
CA ARG A 322 3.39 -26.67 -8.29
C ARG A 322 2.12 -26.75 -7.45
N ALA A 323 2.25 -27.19 -6.19
CA ALA A 323 1.10 -27.34 -5.31
C ALA A 323 0.47 -25.98 -4.95
N LEU A 324 1.28 -24.92 -4.76
CA LEU A 324 0.78 -23.56 -4.55
C LEU A 324 -0.05 -23.06 -5.76
N LEU A 325 0.46 -23.25 -6.98
CA LEU A 325 -0.23 -22.81 -8.18
C LEU A 325 -1.53 -23.58 -8.42
N GLU A 326 -1.54 -24.90 -8.20
CA GLU A 326 -2.75 -25.73 -8.26
C GLU A 326 -3.80 -25.25 -7.24
N TYR A 327 -3.39 -24.93 -6.02
CA TYR A 327 -4.28 -24.40 -4.99
C TYR A 327 -4.83 -23.01 -5.37
N PHE A 328 -3.99 -22.10 -5.84
CA PHE A 328 -4.40 -20.75 -6.22
C PHE A 328 -5.34 -20.76 -7.43
N ASP A 329 -5.08 -21.60 -8.42
CA ASP A 329 -5.97 -21.83 -9.56
C ASP A 329 -7.35 -22.30 -9.10
N SER A 330 -7.40 -23.23 -8.13
CA SER A 330 -8.67 -23.69 -7.56
C SER A 330 -9.44 -22.58 -6.84
N LEU A 331 -8.74 -21.69 -6.13
CA LEU A 331 -9.36 -20.53 -5.48
C LEU A 331 -9.92 -19.55 -6.50
N LEU A 332 -9.19 -19.27 -7.58
CA LEU A 332 -9.65 -18.38 -8.65
C LEU A 332 -10.88 -18.94 -9.36
N LYS A 333 -10.90 -20.24 -9.66
CA LYS A 333 -12.06 -20.90 -10.29
C LYS A 333 -13.29 -20.95 -9.37
N ALA A 334 -13.08 -21.04 -8.06
CA ALA A 334 -14.16 -21.03 -7.08
C ALA A 334 -14.68 -19.62 -6.77
N ASN A 335 -13.94 -18.57 -7.13
CA ASN A 335 -14.31 -17.19 -6.81
C ASN A 335 -15.28 -16.62 -7.86
N PRO A 336 -16.56 -16.33 -7.51
CA PRO A 336 -17.55 -15.84 -8.46
C PRO A 336 -17.27 -14.43 -8.99
N SER A 337 -16.38 -13.64 -8.35
CA SER A 337 -15.99 -12.32 -8.86
C SER A 337 -14.96 -12.40 -9.99
N VAL A 338 -14.31 -13.55 -10.17
CA VAL A 338 -13.34 -13.81 -11.24
C VAL A 338 -14.09 -14.21 -12.51
N LYS A 339 -13.84 -13.50 -13.61
CA LYS A 339 -14.48 -13.72 -14.91
C LYS A 339 -13.44 -13.84 -16.02
N LEU A 340 -13.79 -14.53 -17.11
CA LEU A 340 -12.98 -14.52 -18.32
C LEU A 340 -12.97 -13.10 -18.91
N ARG A 341 -11.78 -12.63 -19.29
CA ARG A 341 -11.60 -11.28 -19.84
C ARG A 341 -12.44 -11.04 -21.10
N ALA A 342 -12.63 -12.07 -21.93
CA ALA A 342 -13.45 -12.01 -23.14
C ALA A 342 -14.93 -11.68 -22.87
N GLU A 343 -15.48 -12.16 -21.74
CA GLU A 343 -16.87 -11.91 -21.32
C GLU A 343 -17.07 -10.48 -20.79
N HIS A 344 -15.98 -9.85 -20.34
CA HIS A 344 -16.00 -8.49 -19.79
C HIS A 344 -15.98 -7.41 -20.90
N THR A 345 -15.46 -7.70 -22.09
CA THR A 345 -15.55 -6.79 -23.24
C THR A 345 -16.91 -6.81 -23.94
N SER A 346 -17.68 -7.91 -23.82
CA SER A 346 -19.02 -8.03 -24.42
C SER A 346 -20.12 -7.29 -23.67
N SER A 347 -19.91 -6.87 -22.42
CA SER A 347 -20.89 -6.14 -21.62
C SER A 347 -20.83 -4.61 -21.76
N PHE A 348 -19.83 -4.09 -22.47
CA PHE A 348 -19.68 -2.65 -22.79
C PHE A 348 -19.82 -2.33 -24.28
N GLY A 349 -20.21 -3.33 -25.09
CA GLY A 349 -20.49 -3.16 -26.51
C GLY A 349 -21.97 -3.36 -26.81
N LEU A 350 -22.77 -2.32 -26.59
CA LEU A 350 -23.97 -1.95 -27.36
C LEU A 350 -24.24 -0.45 -27.19
#